data_AF-A0A251S6B7-F1
#
_entry.id   AF-A0A251S6B7-F1
#
_cell.length_a   1.000
_cell.length_b   1.000
_cell.length_c   1.000
_cell.angle_alpha   90.00
_cell.angle_beta   90.00
_cell.angle_gamma   90.00
#
_symmetry.space_group_name_H-M   'P 1'
#
loop_
_entity.id
_entity.type
_entity.pdbx_description
1 polymer ?
#
loop_
_entity_poly.entity_id
_entity_poly.type
_entity_poly.pdbx_seq_one_letter_code
_entity_poly.pdbx_strand_id
1 'polypeptide(L)'
;MLRIKRVPTILSNYQKEEAEEGGVARGCGRNCLRKCCLPGSKLPLYAFPKTDKVELCGKNEIPFAFLDSLLLGEWEDRMERGLFRYDVTACETKVIPGEHGFIAQLNEGRHLKKRPTEFQVDKVLQAFDENKFNFTKVGQEEVLFQFGPSEDGEVRFYPNAPIDVDNSPSVVAINVSPIEYGHVLLIPRILEHLPQRIDHESLLLALYMAHEAGSPYFRLGYNSLGAFATINHLHFQAYYLAVPFPIEKAATKKITDFNGGVEVYELLNYPVRGLVFEGGNSLKDLSNSVADTCICLQDHNIPYNVLISESGKRIFVIPQCYAEKQALGEVSAELLDTQVNPAVWEISGHMVLKRKEDYEGASEEKAWRLLAEVSLSEARFQEVTAIIFETVSCAAVEKMLQEDKQDADEVGINNGLRAGIVSGKQECLVQH
;
A
#
# COMPACT_ATOMS: atom_id res chain seq x y z
N MET A 1 22.05 -1.00 30.20
CA MET A 1 21.28 0.24 30.46
C MET A 1 21.86 1.33 29.56
N LEU A 2 21.37 1.42 28.32
CA LEU A 2 21.88 2.38 27.32
C LEU A 2 21.11 3.70 27.51
N ARG A 3 21.83 4.78 27.84
CA ARG A 3 21.30 6.14 27.94
C ARG A 3 21.50 6.82 26.58
N ILE A 4 20.41 6.96 25.81
CA ILE A 4 20.41 7.70 24.56
C ILE A 4 20.48 9.20 24.89
N LYS A 5 21.51 9.89 24.38
CA LYS A 5 21.67 11.35 24.47
C LYS A 5 20.70 12.01 23.49
N ARG A 6 19.85 12.93 23.97
CA ARG A 6 19.02 13.78 23.09
C ARG A 6 19.90 14.69 22.25
N VAL A 7 19.88 14.51 20.93
CA VAL A 7 20.51 15.38 19.93
C VAL A 7 19.46 16.39 19.43
N PRO A 8 19.80 17.68 19.23
CA PRO A 8 18.88 18.67 18.67
C PRO A 8 18.38 18.27 17.27
N THR A 9 17.06 18.27 17.06
CA THR A 9 16.41 17.89 15.80
C THR A 9 16.67 18.94 14.71
N ILE A 10 17.32 18.55 13.61
CA ILE A 10 17.43 19.37 12.39
C ILE A 10 16.16 19.13 11.56
N LEU A 11 15.18 20.04 11.64
CA LEU A 11 13.96 19.94 10.83
C LEU A 11 14.32 19.70 9.35
N SER A 12 13.78 18.63 8.73
CA SER A 12 13.92 18.43 7.28
C SER A 12 13.32 19.64 6.55
N ASN A 13 14.20 20.51 6.05
CA ASN A 13 13.86 21.74 5.34
C ASN A 13 13.50 21.46 3.87
N TYR A 14 13.79 20.26 3.35
CA TYR A 14 13.54 19.89 1.95
C TYR A 14 12.06 19.85 1.58
N GLN A 15 11.22 19.74 2.61
CA GLN A 15 9.79 19.60 2.52
C GLN A 15 9.01 20.92 2.62
N LYS A 16 9.63 22.04 3.00
CA LYS A 16 8.98 23.36 2.95
C LYS A 16 9.16 24.00 1.59
N GLU A 17 8.09 24.54 1.01
CA GLU A 17 8.18 25.44 -0.14
C GLU A 17 8.53 26.85 0.34
N GLU A 18 9.76 27.03 0.81
CA GLU A 18 10.35 28.36 0.92
C GLU A 18 11.14 28.61 -0.37
N ALA A 19 10.78 29.69 -1.07
CA ALA A 19 11.49 30.17 -2.24
C ALA A 19 12.81 30.79 -1.74
N GLU A 20 13.94 30.13 -1.99
CA GLU A 20 15.24 30.74 -1.76
C GLU A 20 16.08 30.72 -3.03
N GLU A 21 16.61 31.91 -3.29
CA GLU A 21 17.48 32.30 -4.39
C GLU A 21 18.91 31.79 -4.19
N GLY A 22 19.56 31.44 -5.30
CA GLY A 22 20.99 31.70 -5.50
C GLY A 22 22.00 30.84 -4.74
N GLY A 23 22.48 29.79 -5.40
CA GLY A 23 23.75 29.14 -5.04
C GLY A 23 24.22 28.19 -6.14
N VAL A 24 25.43 28.41 -6.66
CA VAL A 24 26.05 27.60 -7.72
C VAL A 24 26.47 26.24 -7.17
N ALA A 25 25.52 25.31 -7.07
CA ALA A 25 25.74 23.88 -6.87
C ALA A 25 25.00 23.12 -7.98
N ARG A 26 25.49 21.95 -8.39
CA ARG A 26 24.74 21.07 -9.30
C ARG A 26 23.37 20.75 -8.67
N GLY A 27 22.29 21.12 -9.35
CA GLY A 27 20.91 20.80 -8.93
C GLY A 27 20.19 21.92 -8.16
N CYS A 28 19.06 21.59 -7.52
CA CYS A 28 18.17 22.56 -6.88
C CYS A 28 18.55 22.92 -5.42
N GLY A 29 19.76 22.56 -4.98
CA GLY A 29 20.20 22.72 -3.58
C GLY A 29 19.53 21.79 -2.56
N ARG A 30 18.48 21.05 -2.96
CA ARG A 30 17.68 20.17 -2.09
C ARG A 30 18.03 18.68 -2.17
N ASN A 31 19.07 18.31 -2.92
CA ASN A 31 19.47 16.91 -3.14
C ASN A 31 18.29 15.98 -3.50
N CYS A 32 17.33 16.47 -4.30
CA CYS A 32 16.05 15.77 -4.49
C CYS A 32 16.13 14.57 -5.46
N LEU A 33 15.01 13.87 -5.66
CA LEU A 33 14.88 12.76 -6.61
C LEU A 33 14.42 13.20 -8.01
N ARG A 34 14.60 14.48 -8.38
CA ARG A 34 14.31 14.98 -9.74
C ARG A 34 15.55 14.98 -10.62
N LYS A 35 15.35 15.10 -11.94
CA LYS A 35 16.39 15.19 -12.97
C LYS A 35 17.51 16.21 -12.67
N CYS A 36 17.24 17.23 -11.86
CA CYS A 36 18.24 18.21 -11.44
C CYS A 36 19.31 17.64 -10.49
N CYS A 37 19.01 16.59 -9.72
CA CYS A 37 19.86 16.04 -8.66
C CYS A 37 20.17 14.55 -8.83
N LEU A 38 19.44 13.82 -9.69
CA LEU A 38 19.65 12.39 -9.94
C LEU A 38 20.94 12.00 -10.71
N PRO A 39 21.44 12.77 -11.70
CA PRO A 39 22.59 12.33 -12.49
C PRO A 39 23.83 12.04 -11.63
N GLY A 40 24.26 10.77 -11.61
CA GLY A 40 25.40 10.30 -10.83
C GLY A 40 25.09 9.95 -9.37
N SER A 41 23.85 10.11 -8.92
CA SER A 41 23.41 9.67 -7.60
C SER A 41 23.42 8.15 -7.48
N LYS A 42 23.70 7.68 -6.27
CA LYS A 42 23.65 6.28 -5.88
C LYS A 42 22.86 6.15 -4.60
N LEU A 43 22.05 5.11 -4.52
CA LEU A 43 21.28 4.76 -3.34
C LEU A 43 21.53 3.29 -3.04
N PRO A 44 21.49 2.87 -1.77
CA PRO A 44 21.52 1.46 -1.45
C PRO A 44 20.36 0.74 -2.17
N LEU A 45 20.53 -0.51 -2.57
CA LEU A 45 19.51 -1.34 -3.20
C LEU A 45 19.35 -2.63 -2.41
N TYR A 46 18.12 -2.89 -1.98
CA TYR A 46 17.67 -4.19 -1.52
C TYR A 46 17.01 -4.91 -2.69
N ALA A 47 17.62 -6.00 -3.13
CA ALA A 47 17.11 -6.86 -4.19
C ALA A 47 16.45 -8.10 -3.59
N PHE A 48 15.14 -8.27 -3.77
CA PHE A 48 14.35 -9.38 -3.22
C PHE A 48 14.12 -10.50 -4.24
N PRO A 49 14.02 -11.77 -3.82
CA PRO A 49 13.67 -12.87 -4.70
C PRO A 49 12.19 -12.77 -5.15
N LYS A 50 11.93 -13.00 -6.44
CA LYS A 50 10.55 -13.23 -6.90
C LYS A 50 10.14 -14.65 -6.56
N THR A 51 9.53 -14.86 -5.41
CA THR A 51 9.05 -16.18 -5.01
C THR A 51 7.64 -16.43 -5.56
N ASP A 52 7.49 -17.37 -6.49
CA ASP A 52 6.17 -17.84 -6.97
C ASP A 52 5.57 -18.91 -6.05
N LYS A 53 6.38 -19.50 -5.15
CA LYS A 53 5.98 -20.60 -4.27
C LYS A 53 5.81 -20.08 -2.85
N VAL A 54 4.56 -19.99 -2.40
CA VAL A 54 4.27 -19.87 -0.97
C VAL A 54 4.63 -21.21 -0.34
N GLU A 55 5.73 -21.29 0.41
CA GLU A 55 5.96 -22.44 1.28
C GLU A 55 4.90 -22.41 2.40
N LEU A 56 3.73 -22.97 2.09
CA LEU A 56 2.73 -23.34 3.06
C LEU A 56 3.27 -24.54 3.85
N CYS A 57 3.73 -24.23 5.07
CA CYS A 57 4.01 -25.17 6.15
C CYS A 57 5.39 -25.88 6.10
N GLY A 58 6.27 -25.50 7.02
CA GLY A 58 7.44 -26.28 7.40
C GLY A 58 8.23 -25.56 8.48
N LYS A 59 8.35 -26.16 9.66
CA LYS A 59 9.21 -25.70 10.76
C LYS A 59 10.67 -25.68 10.31
N ASN A 60 11.11 -24.59 9.70
CA ASN A 60 12.52 -24.24 9.59
C ASN A 60 12.64 -22.80 10.06
N GLU A 61 13.63 -22.54 10.91
CA GLU A 61 13.92 -21.23 11.49
C GLU A 61 13.83 -20.16 10.41
N ILE A 62 12.93 -19.18 10.58
CA ILE A 62 12.83 -18.03 9.68
C ILE A 62 14.24 -17.43 9.65
N PRO A 63 14.96 -17.47 8.51
CA PRO A 63 16.24 -16.81 8.42
C PRO A 63 15.98 -15.38 8.83
N PHE A 64 16.70 -14.90 9.85
CA PHE A 64 16.60 -13.54 10.37
C PHE A 64 16.31 -12.57 9.23
N ALA A 65 15.11 -11.97 9.21
CA ALA A 65 14.62 -11.22 8.06
C ALA A 65 15.54 -10.01 7.85
N PHE A 66 16.45 -10.15 6.89
CA PHE A 66 17.51 -9.16 6.69
C PHE A 66 16.94 -7.77 6.38
N LEU A 67 15.77 -7.71 5.73
CA LEU A 67 15.04 -6.48 5.48
C LEU A 67 14.66 -5.74 6.76
N ASP A 68 14.15 -6.44 7.79
CA ASP A 68 13.72 -5.83 9.05
C ASP A 68 14.87 -5.07 9.72
N SER A 69 16.04 -5.70 9.79
CA SER A 69 17.20 -5.09 10.44
C SER A 69 17.82 -3.96 9.63
N LEU A 70 17.84 -4.11 8.30
CA LEU A 70 18.28 -3.04 7.41
C LEU A 70 17.35 -1.82 7.55
N LEU A 71 16.04 -2.03 7.47
CA LEU A 71 15.04 -0.96 7.53
C LEU A 71 15.11 -0.22 8.87
N LEU A 72 15.11 -0.95 9.99
CA LEU A 72 15.18 -0.33 11.31
C LEU A 72 16.50 0.38 11.54
N GLY A 73 17.63 -0.21 11.15
CA GLY A 73 18.95 0.42 11.28
C GLY A 73 19.07 1.70 10.44
N GLU A 74 18.61 1.69 9.20
CA GLU A 74 18.60 2.89 8.35
C GLU A 74 17.61 3.94 8.87
N TRP A 75 16.44 3.53 9.40
CA TRP A 75 15.47 4.45 9.99
C TRP A 75 16.02 5.13 11.25
N GLU A 76 16.71 4.39 12.12
CA GLU A 76 17.40 4.92 13.31
C GLU A 76 18.54 5.87 12.95
N ASP A 77 19.35 5.56 11.92
CA ASP A 77 20.36 6.49 11.40
C ASP A 77 19.74 7.84 11.02
N ARG A 78 18.60 7.83 10.31
CA ARG A 78 17.91 9.08 9.94
C ARG A 78 17.34 9.80 11.16
N MET A 79 17.01 9.07 12.23
CA MET A 79 16.56 9.66 13.49
C MET A 79 17.71 10.37 14.19
N GLU A 80 18.87 9.72 14.29
CA GLU A 80 20.08 10.31 14.87
C GLU A 80 20.56 11.54 14.10
N ARG A 81 20.38 11.54 12.78
CA ARG A 81 20.65 12.68 11.88
C ARG A 81 19.59 13.79 11.96
N GLY A 82 18.50 13.55 12.68
CA GLY A 82 17.48 14.55 12.97
C GLY A 82 16.45 14.77 11.86
N LEU A 83 16.35 13.91 10.84
CA LEU A 83 15.51 14.16 9.65
C LEU A 83 13.99 14.10 9.91
N PHE A 84 13.57 13.68 11.10
CA PHE A 84 12.17 13.62 11.49
C PHE A 84 11.69 14.93 12.08
N ARG A 85 10.38 15.20 11.93
CA ARG A 85 9.78 16.43 12.45
C ARG A 85 9.59 16.42 13.97
N TYR A 86 9.57 15.26 14.59
CA TYR A 86 9.46 15.05 16.04
C TYR A 86 9.92 13.62 16.38
N ASP A 87 10.17 13.38 17.66
CA ASP A 87 10.50 12.07 18.20
C ASP A 87 9.22 11.28 18.47
N VAL A 88 8.96 10.27 17.64
CA VAL A 88 7.79 9.39 17.80
C VAL A 88 7.95 8.41 18.96
N THR A 89 9.18 8.07 19.36
CA THR A 89 9.42 7.11 20.43
C THR A 89 9.03 7.64 21.81
N ALA A 90 8.78 8.95 21.91
CA ALA A 90 8.26 9.62 23.09
C ALA A 90 6.72 9.64 23.15
N CYS A 91 6.02 9.15 22.13
CA CYS A 91 4.55 9.16 22.11
C CYS A 91 4.00 8.14 23.11
N GLU A 92 2.94 8.53 23.82
CA GLU A 92 2.28 7.65 24.78
C GLU A 92 1.33 6.71 24.05
N THR A 93 1.51 5.40 24.24
CA THR A 93 0.68 4.36 23.65
C THR A 93 0.14 3.45 24.74
N LYS A 94 -1.14 3.08 24.65
CA LYS A 94 -1.78 2.10 25.55
C LYS A 94 -2.79 1.25 24.79
N VAL A 95 -2.95 0.00 25.21
CA VAL A 95 -4.10 -0.82 24.83
C VAL A 95 -5.28 -0.40 25.69
N ILE A 96 -6.38 -0.01 25.04
CA ILE A 96 -7.66 0.30 25.67
C ILE A 96 -8.22 -1.01 26.25
N PRO A 97 -8.57 -1.04 27.55
CA PRO A 97 -9.20 -2.22 28.15
C PRO A 97 -10.56 -2.51 27.52
N GLY A 98 -10.81 -3.78 27.19
CA GLY A 98 -12.08 -4.26 26.66
C GLY A 98 -11.92 -5.53 25.84
N GLU A 99 -12.96 -5.89 25.07
CA GLU A 99 -13.02 -7.14 24.30
C GLU A 99 -12.11 -7.10 23.07
N HIS A 100 -12.06 -5.94 22.40
CA HIS A 100 -11.37 -5.79 21.12
C HIS A 100 -9.91 -5.40 21.26
N GLY A 101 -9.51 -4.78 22.37
CA GLY A 101 -8.18 -4.30 22.66
C GLY A 101 -7.70 -3.23 21.66
N PHE A 102 -8.53 -2.20 21.42
CA PHE A 102 -8.13 -1.04 20.62
C PHE A 102 -6.85 -0.41 21.15
N ILE A 103 -6.01 0.13 20.27
CA ILE A 103 -4.74 0.74 20.68
C ILE A 103 -4.92 2.26 20.57
N ALA A 104 -4.75 2.98 21.67
CA ALA A 104 -4.72 4.44 21.67
C ALA A 104 -3.28 4.92 21.71
N GLN A 105 -2.94 5.87 20.84
CA GLN A 105 -1.66 6.55 20.85
C GLN A 105 -1.85 8.06 20.76
N LEU A 106 -1.13 8.81 21.61
CA LEU A 106 -1.17 10.26 21.62
C LEU A 106 -0.03 10.86 20.77
N ASN A 107 -0.38 11.47 19.64
CA ASN A 107 0.55 12.15 18.73
C ASN A 107 0.26 13.66 18.66
N GLU A 108 0.57 14.38 19.75
CA GLU A 108 0.39 15.83 19.84
C GLU A 108 1.25 16.59 18.83
N GLY A 109 0.71 17.67 18.27
CA GLY A 109 1.45 18.54 17.33
C GLY A 109 1.77 17.92 15.96
N ARG A 110 1.54 16.61 15.75
CA ARG A 110 1.68 15.97 14.44
C ARG A 110 0.80 16.63 13.38
N HIS A 111 -0.44 16.93 13.74
CA HIS A 111 -1.43 17.54 12.84
C HIS A 111 -1.03 18.96 12.41
N LEU A 112 -0.35 19.73 13.27
CA LEU A 112 0.15 21.08 12.94
C LEU A 112 1.24 21.07 11.88
N LYS A 113 1.96 19.95 11.77
CA LYS A 113 3.01 19.75 10.77
C LYS A 113 2.49 19.02 9.54
N LYS A 114 1.25 18.52 9.55
CA LYS A 114 0.65 17.80 8.42
C LYS A 114 0.38 18.79 7.29
N ARG A 115 0.76 18.42 6.07
CA ARG A 115 0.43 19.24 4.89
C ARG A 115 -1.09 19.25 4.68
N PRO A 116 -1.68 20.38 4.25
CA PRO A 116 -3.06 20.40 3.81
C PRO A 116 -3.22 19.50 2.59
N THR A 117 -4.39 18.89 2.47
CA THR A 117 -4.76 18.11 1.28
C THR A 117 -4.93 19.06 0.10
N GLU A 118 -4.10 18.89 -0.94
CA GLU A 118 -4.08 19.79 -2.11
C GLU A 118 -5.02 19.33 -3.25
N PHE A 119 -5.81 18.28 -3.03
CA PHE A 119 -6.75 17.72 -4.00
C PHE A 119 -8.19 17.75 -3.51
N GLN A 120 -9.12 17.70 -4.45
CA GLN A 120 -10.55 17.62 -4.16
C GLN A 120 -10.87 16.23 -3.60
N VAL A 121 -11.77 16.13 -2.63
CA VAL A 121 -12.09 14.87 -1.93
C VAL A 121 -13.31 14.19 -2.57
N ASP A 122 -13.69 14.60 -3.78
CA ASP A 122 -14.85 14.10 -4.54
C ASP A 122 -14.51 12.88 -5.42
N LYS A 123 -13.23 12.73 -5.81
CA LYS A 123 -12.77 11.66 -6.69
C LYS A 123 -11.64 10.82 -6.10
N VAL A 124 -11.84 9.51 -6.14
CA VAL A 124 -10.82 8.50 -5.78
C VAL A 124 -9.67 8.52 -6.78
N LEU A 125 -9.97 8.65 -8.07
CA LEU A 125 -8.98 8.73 -9.14
C LEU A 125 -8.81 10.16 -9.63
N GLN A 126 -7.59 10.67 -9.53
CA GLN A 126 -7.20 11.98 -10.04
C GLN A 126 -5.85 11.89 -10.75
N ALA A 127 -5.68 12.66 -11.81
CA ALA A 127 -4.41 12.76 -12.52
C ALA A 127 -3.30 13.26 -11.57
N PHE A 128 -2.10 12.72 -11.76
CA PHE A 128 -0.92 13.23 -11.08
C PHE A 128 -0.69 14.71 -11.46
N ASP A 129 -0.25 15.51 -10.48
CA ASP A 129 0.07 16.92 -10.68
C ASP A 129 1.48 17.20 -10.15
N GLU A 130 2.42 17.45 -11.07
CA GLU A 130 3.82 17.73 -10.75
C GLU A 130 4.02 19.01 -9.93
N ASN A 131 3.08 19.95 -10.02
CA ASN A 131 3.15 21.23 -9.30
C ASN A 131 2.86 21.04 -7.82
N LYS A 132 1.97 20.11 -7.46
CA LYS A 132 1.66 19.75 -6.07
C LYS A 132 2.79 18.97 -5.42
N PHE A 133 2.74 18.81 -4.10
CA PHE A 133 3.76 17.99 -3.44
C PHE A 133 3.72 16.54 -3.94
N ASN A 134 4.90 15.98 -4.23
CA ASN A 134 5.08 14.60 -4.65
C ASN A 134 6.46 14.10 -4.21
N PHE A 135 6.62 12.78 -4.09
CA PHE A 135 7.84 12.19 -3.54
C PHE A 135 9.12 12.42 -4.34
N THR A 136 9.06 12.84 -5.61
CA THR A 136 10.31 13.23 -6.31
C THR A 136 10.96 14.48 -5.70
N LYS A 137 10.20 15.27 -4.94
CA LYS A 137 10.65 16.50 -4.29
C LYS A 137 11.37 16.27 -2.95
N VAL A 138 11.32 15.07 -2.37
CA VAL A 138 12.04 14.76 -1.12
C VAL A 138 13.54 14.69 -1.37
N GLY A 139 14.33 14.94 -0.33
CA GLY A 139 15.79 14.81 -0.38
C GLY A 139 16.22 13.34 -0.39
N GLN A 140 17.29 13.02 -1.10
CA GLN A 140 17.83 11.64 -1.20
C GLN A 140 18.23 11.07 0.17
N GLU A 141 18.57 11.90 1.15
CA GLU A 141 18.84 11.50 2.53
C GLU A 141 17.60 10.99 3.29
N GLU A 142 16.39 11.31 2.84
CA GLU A 142 15.14 10.73 3.37
C GLU A 142 14.92 9.31 2.83
N VAL A 143 15.62 8.90 1.77
CA VAL A 143 15.54 7.55 1.19
C VAL A 143 16.43 6.60 2.00
N LEU A 144 15.87 5.44 2.35
CA LEU A 144 16.61 4.34 2.97
C LEU A 144 17.34 3.55 1.89
N PHE A 145 16.58 3.03 0.92
CA PHE A 145 17.11 2.21 -0.18
C PHE A 145 16.11 2.11 -1.34
N GLN A 146 16.61 1.73 -2.51
CA GLN A 146 15.85 1.19 -3.62
C GLN A 146 15.37 -0.22 -3.25
N PHE A 147 14.17 -0.59 -3.67
CA PHE A 147 13.57 -1.90 -3.41
C PHE A 147 13.08 -2.51 -4.72
N GLY A 148 13.71 -3.60 -5.16
CA GLY A 148 13.45 -4.18 -6.48
C GLY A 148 13.75 -5.67 -6.54
N PRO A 149 13.35 -6.35 -7.62
CA PRO A 149 13.57 -7.78 -7.74
C PRO A 149 15.05 -8.10 -8.01
N SER A 150 15.52 -9.24 -7.49
CA SER A 150 16.82 -9.79 -7.85
C SER A 150 16.77 -10.56 -9.16
N GLU A 151 17.86 -10.52 -9.93
CA GLU A 151 18.02 -11.23 -11.19
C GLU A 151 18.27 -12.74 -10.99
N ASP A 152 18.90 -13.12 -9.88
CA ASP A 152 19.33 -14.49 -9.60
C ASP A 152 18.40 -15.25 -8.64
N GLY A 153 17.31 -14.60 -8.19
CA GLY A 153 16.37 -15.20 -7.24
C GLY A 153 16.89 -15.29 -5.80
N GLU A 154 17.95 -14.58 -5.45
CA GLU A 154 18.50 -14.53 -4.09
C GLU A 154 18.37 -13.12 -3.49
N VAL A 155 18.31 -13.03 -2.17
CA VAL A 155 18.35 -11.74 -1.46
C VAL A 155 19.74 -11.12 -1.62
N ARG A 156 19.82 -9.89 -2.15
CA ARG A 156 21.08 -9.15 -2.28
C ARG A 156 20.98 -7.73 -1.79
N PHE A 157 22.07 -7.22 -1.23
CA PHE A 157 22.19 -5.81 -0.83
C PHE A 157 23.38 -5.15 -1.50
N TYR A 158 23.12 -4.03 -2.15
CA TYR A 158 24.13 -3.22 -2.82
C TYR A 158 24.17 -1.84 -2.15
N PRO A 159 25.18 -1.51 -1.32
CA PRO A 159 25.19 -0.26 -0.57
C PRO A 159 25.28 1.00 -1.44
N ASN A 160 25.73 0.87 -2.69
CA ASN A 160 25.96 1.98 -3.62
C ASN A 160 25.51 1.60 -5.04
N ALA A 161 24.25 1.23 -5.20
CA ALA A 161 23.69 0.92 -6.51
C ALA A 161 23.40 2.21 -7.30
N PRO A 162 23.62 2.21 -8.64
CA PRO A 162 23.12 3.28 -9.48
C PRO A 162 21.59 3.35 -9.43
N ILE A 163 21.05 4.54 -9.65
CA ILE A 163 19.60 4.74 -9.83
C ILE A 163 19.32 4.55 -11.32
N ASP A 164 18.52 3.54 -11.68
CA ASP A 164 18.09 3.30 -13.05
C ASP A 164 16.92 4.24 -13.41
N VAL A 165 17.26 5.42 -13.93
CA VAL A 165 16.29 6.46 -14.26
C VAL A 165 15.28 6.00 -15.32
N ASP A 166 15.69 5.12 -16.23
CA ASP A 166 14.86 4.67 -17.35
C ASP A 166 13.82 3.65 -16.90
N ASN A 167 14.20 2.75 -15.99
CA ASN A 167 13.27 1.76 -15.42
C ASN A 167 12.54 2.25 -14.15
N SER A 168 12.79 3.48 -13.70
CA SER A 168 12.12 4.13 -12.57
C SER A 168 12.09 3.24 -11.31
N PRO A 169 13.08 3.33 -10.40
CA PRO A 169 13.15 2.41 -9.28
C PRO A 169 11.99 2.65 -8.31
N SER A 170 11.62 1.60 -7.60
CA SER A 170 10.82 1.73 -6.40
C SER A 170 11.72 1.99 -5.21
N VAL A 171 11.30 2.85 -4.28
CA VAL A 171 12.14 3.28 -3.15
C VAL A 171 11.40 3.17 -1.82
N VAL A 172 12.17 2.98 -0.76
CA VAL A 172 11.71 3.05 0.63
C VAL A 172 12.29 4.30 1.25
N ALA A 173 11.43 5.19 1.76
CA ALA A 173 11.82 6.43 2.38
C ALA A 173 11.22 6.56 3.79
N ILE A 174 11.84 7.36 4.67
CA ILE A 174 11.24 7.65 5.97
C ILE A 174 9.93 8.43 5.79
N ASN A 175 8.94 8.15 6.63
CA ASN A 175 7.90 9.14 6.84
C ASN A 175 8.42 10.18 7.84
N VAL A 176 8.77 11.38 7.38
CA VAL A 176 9.28 12.45 8.25
C VAL A 176 8.30 12.90 9.33
N SER A 177 7.02 12.50 9.27
CA SER A 177 6.01 12.66 10.33
C SER A 177 5.49 11.29 10.79
N PRO A 178 6.36 10.49 11.41
CA PRO A 178 6.14 9.07 11.66
C PRO A 178 5.02 8.87 12.68
N ILE A 179 4.25 7.80 12.50
CA ILE A 179 3.13 7.47 13.40
C ILE A 179 3.65 6.58 14.50
N GLU A 180 4.48 5.60 14.14
CA GLU A 180 5.14 4.69 15.06
C GLU A 180 6.60 4.48 14.60
N TYR A 181 7.38 3.81 15.44
CA TYR A 181 8.71 3.32 15.18
C TYR A 181 8.80 2.54 13.84
N GLY A 182 9.84 2.85 13.08
CA GLY A 182 10.05 2.28 11.74
C GLY A 182 9.02 2.73 10.69
N HIS A 183 8.30 3.85 10.91
CA HIS A 183 7.36 4.34 9.90
C HIS A 183 8.06 4.82 8.63
N VAL A 184 7.90 4.05 7.56
CA VAL A 184 8.43 4.28 6.20
C VAL A 184 7.32 4.37 5.16
N LEU A 185 7.70 4.82 3.97
CA LEU A 185 6.89 4.89 2.78
C LEU A 185 7.52 4.01 1.70
N LEU A 186 6.76 3.07 1.13
CA LEU A 186 7.12 2.39 -0.11
C LEU A 186 6.51 3.17 -1.27
N ILE A 187 7.35 3.62 -2.19
CA ILE A 187 6.96 4.45 -3.33
C ILE A 187 7.31 3.67 -4.61
N PRO A 188 6.34 3.00 -5.24
CA PRO A 188 6.56 2.25 -6.48
C PRO A 188 6.93 3.18 -7.63
N ARG A 189 7.91 2.76 -8.44
CA ARG A 189 8.33 3.39 -9.70
C ARG A 189 8.29 4.92 -9.64
N ILE A 190 9.07 5.50 -8.73
CA ILE A 190 8.93 6.90 -8.28
C ILE A 190 9.03 7.96 -9.40
N LEU A 191 9.70 7.64 -10.51
CA LEU A 191 9.91 8.55 -11.64
C LEU A 191 8.83 8.43 -12.74
N GLU A 192 7.91 7.46 -12.61
CA GLU A 192 6.73 7.33 -13.49
C GLU A 192 5.58 8.24 -13.06
N HIS A 193 5.66 8.85 -11.87
CA HIS A 193 4.64 9.75 -11.34
C HIS A 193 3.25 9.12 -11.26
N LEU A 194 3.19 7.87 -10.82
CA LEU A 194 1.93 7.15 -10.69
C LEU A 194 1.01 7.88 -9.70
N PRO A 195 -0.25 8.16 -10.05
CA PRO A 195 -1.22 8.72 -9.11
C PRO A 195 -1.50 7.72 -7.97
N GLN A 196 -2.13 8.17 -6.88
CA GLN A 196 -2.51 7.33 -5.74
C GLN A 196 -3.65 6.36 -6.11
N ARG A 197 -3.29 5.33 -6.88
CA ARG A 197 -4.14 4.31 -7.50
C ARG A 197 -3.46 2.95 -7.32
N ILE A 198 -4.22 1.92 -6.95
CA ILE A 198 -3.69 0.55 -6.93
C ILE A 198 -3.64 0.01 -8.35
N ASP A 199 -2.54 -0.68 -8.64
CA ASP A 199 -2.35 -1.55 -9.81
C ASP A 199 -1.75 -2.90 -9.35
N HIS A 200 -1.75 -3.88 -10.25
CA HIS A 200 -1.29 -5.23 -9.99
C HIS A 200 0.18 -5.30 -9.57
N GLU A 201 1.06 -4.55 -10.25
CA GLU A 201 2.51 -4.59 -10.00
C GLU A 201 2.87 -3.93 -8.68
N SER A 202 2.27 -2.77 -8.41
CA SER A 202 2.53 -1.96 -7.24
C SER A 202 2.02 -2.62 -5.96
N LEU A 203 0.87 -3.29 -6.01
CA LEU A 203 0.39 -4.09 -4.87
C LEU A 203 1.26 -5.33 -4.64
N LEU A 204 1.67 -6.02 -5.70
CA LEU A 204 2.55 -7.17 -5.59
C LEU A 204 3.89 -6.79 -4.96
N LEU A 205 4.44 -5.62 -5.31
CA LEU A 205 5.63 -5.06 -4.68
C LEU A 205 5.46 -4.86 -3.16
N ALA A 206 4.31 -4.35 -2.72
CA ALA A 206 3.99 -4.19 -1.30
C ALA A 206 3.91 -5.55 -0.58
N LEU A 207 3.34 -6.58 -1.24
CA LEU A 207 3.29 -7.94 -0.71
C LEU A 207 4.69 -8.55 -0.60
N TYR A 208 5.58 -8.34 -1.58
CA TYR A 208 6.97 -8.77 -1.46
C TYR A 208 7.66 -8.09 -0.28
N MET A 209 7.46 -6.79 -0.07
CA MET A 209 8.01 -6.10 1.12
C MET A 209 7.50 -6.72 2.43
N ALA A 210 6.19 -7.00 2.53
CA ALA A 210 5.61 -7.63 3.72
C ALA A 210 6.17 -9.04 3.96
N HIS A 211 6.37 -9.80 2.88
CA HIS A 211 6.94 -11.14 2.92
C HIS A 211 8.41 -11.13 3.36
N GLU A 212 9.23 -10.28 2.76
CA GLU A 212 10.67 -10.14 3.04
C GLU A 212 10.95 -9.61 4.44
N ALA A 213 10.05 -8.76 4.97
CA ALA A 213 10.11 -8.33 6.36
C ALA A 213 9.88 -9.51 7.33
N GLY A 214 9.06 -10.50 6.93
CA GLY A 214 8.87 -11.74 7.69
C GLY A 214 8.33 -11.56 9.12
N SER A 215 7.83 -10.37 9.44
CA SER A 215 7.37 -9.99 10.78
C SER A 215 5.86 -9.79 10.82
N PRO A 216 5.14 -10.40 11.78
CA PRO A 216 3.70 -10.15 11.97
C PRO A 216 3.42 -8.75 12.54
N TYR A 217 4.45 -8.06 13.02
CA TYR A 217 4.32 -6.73 13.60
C TYR A 217 4.60 -5.61 12.60
N PHE A 218 5.15 -5.95 11.44
CA PHE A 218 5.30 -5.04 10.32
C PHE A 218 4.06 -5.11 9.42
N ARG A 219 3.38 -3.98 9.28
CA ARG A 219 2.15 -3.87 8.49
C ARG A 219 2.34 -2.84 7.41
N LEU A 220 1.79 -3.11 6.24
CA LEU A 220 1.67 -2.11 5.19
C LEU A 220 0.22 -1.65 5.11
N GLY A 221 0.04 -0.36 4.90
CA GLY A 221 -1.25 0.29 4.79
C GLY A 221 -1.30 1.14 3.53
N TYR A 222 -2.43 1.09 2.85
CA TYR A 222 -2.76 1.95 1.72
C TYR A 222 -4.04 2.72 2.01
N ASN A 223 -4.03 3.98 1.58
CA ASN A 223 -5.20 4.85 1.61
C ASN A 223 -5.44 5.33 0.18
N SER A 224 -6.66 5.21 -0.31
CA SER A 224 -7.07 5.87 -1.55
C SER A 224 -7.38 7.36 -1.31
N LEU A 225 -7.47 8.16 -2.38
CA LEU A 225 -8.06 9.50 -2.28
C LEU A 225 -9.54 9.35 -1.85
N GLY A 226 -10.02 10.22 -0.97
CA GLY A 226 -11.33 10.06 -0.31
C GLY A 226 -11.29 9.18 0.94
N ALA A 227 -10.25 8.37 1.13
CA ALA A 227 -10.02 7.54 2.32
C ALA A 227 -8.77 7.99 3.11
N PHE A 228 -8.58 9.30 3.20
CA PHE A 228 -7.50 9.97 3.95
C PHE A 228 -6.07 9.77 3.46
N ALA A 229 -5.87 9.37 2.19
CA ALA A 229 -4.64 9.73 1.50
C ALA A 229 -4.45 11.26 1.52
N THR A 230 -3.21 11.72 1.44
CA THR A 230 -2.88 13.17 1.52
C THR A 230 -1.94 13.64 0.41
N ILE A 231 -1.41 12.71 -0.37
CA ILE A 231 -0.49 12.95 -1.47
C ILE A 231 -1.00 12.13 -2.66
N ASN A 232 -1.15 12.75 -3.82
CA ASN A 232 -1.51 12.07 -5.07
C ASN A 232 -0.25 11.62 -5.83
N HIS A 233 0.52 10.74 -5.20
CA HIS A 233 1.65 10.02 -5.79
C HIS A 233 1.67 8.67 -5.09
N LEU A 234 1.56 7.58 -5.85
CA LEU A 234 1.43 6.22 -5.33
C LEU A 234 2.41 5.92 -4.22
N HIS A 235 1.88 5.62 -3.04
CA HIS A 235 2.67 5.17 -1.90
C HIS A 235 1.85 4.25 -1.00
N PHE A 236 2.58 3.32 -0.37
CA PHE A 236 2.14 2.56 0.78
C PHE A 236 2.87 3.10 2.01
N GLN A 237 2.22 3.02 3.16
CA GLN A 237 2.81 3.33 4.46
C GLN A 237 3.12 2.02 5.18
N ALA A 238 4.17 1.98 5.98
CA ALA A 238 4.46 0.80 6.78
C ALA A 238 5.09 1.20 8.11
N TYR A 239 4.80 0.48 9.19
CA TYR A 239 5.51 0.62 10.47
C TYR A 239 5.44 -0.66 11.29
N TYR A 240 6.23 -0.69 12.36
CA TYR A 240 6.26 -1.79 13.32
C TYR A 240 5.42 -1.44 14.54
N LEU A 241 4.50 -2.31 14.93
CA LEU A 241 3.85 -2.23 16.24
C LEU A 241 3.69 -3.64 16.80
N ALA A 242 4.37 -3.89 17.92
CA ALA A 242 4.45 -5.19 18.59
C ALA A 242 3.18 -5.58 19.36
N VAL A 243 2.01 -5.28 18.77
CA VAL A 243 0.67 -5.59 19.28
C VAL A 243 -0.20 -6.01 18.09
N PRO A 244 -0.98 -7.10 18.18
CA PRO A 244 -2.00 -7.41 17.17
C PRO A 244 -3.06 -6.32 17.11
N PHE A 245 -3.37 -5.85 15.90
CA PHE A 245 -4.42 -4.89 15.69
C PHE A 245 -5.78 -5.51 15.96
N PRO A 246 -6.75 -4.75 16.49
CA PRO A 246 -8.12 -5.23 16.71
C PRO A 246 -8.75 -5.91 15.49
N ILE A 247 -8.55 -5.36 14.28
CA ILE A 247 -9.11 -5.92 13.06
C ILE A 247 -8.57 -7.33 12.74
N GLU A 248 -7.32 -7.61 13.12
CA GLU A 248 -6.67 -8.91 12.89
C GLU A 248 -7.26 -10.00 13.78
N LYS A 249 -7.80 -9.60 14.95
CA LYS A 249 -8.44 -10.50 15.91
C LYS A 249 -9.92 -10.71 15.62
N ALA A 250 -10.51 -9.87 14.76
CA ALA A 250 -11.93 -9.95 14.44
C ALA A 250 -12.26 -11.27 13.73
N ALA A 251 -13.46 -11.79 14.01
CA ALA A 251 -13.94 -13.00 13.38
C ALA A 251 -14.18 -12.75 11.88
N THR A 252 -14.05 -13.80 11.08
CA THR A 252 -14.33 -13.75 9.64
C THR A 252 -15.26 -14.88 9.24
N LYS A 253 -16.00 -14.68 8.15
CA LYS A 253 -16.85 -15.71 7.55
C LYS A 253 -16.52 -15.83 6.07
N LYS A 254 -16.14 -17.05 5.64
CA LYS A 254 -15.88 -17.31 4.22
C LYS A 254 -17.15 -17.05 3.42
N ILE A 255 -17.03 -16.27 2.35
CA ILE A 255 -18.14 -15.94 1.46
C ILE A 255 -17.96 -16.58 0.08
N THR A 256 -16.73 -16.64 -0.43
CA THR A 256 -16.42 -17.25 -1.73
C THR A 256 -14.92 -17.54 -1.87
N ASP A 257 -14.51 -18.01 -3.03
CA ASP A 257 -13.13 -18.14 -3.47
C ASP A 257 -12.99 -17.58 -4.89
N PHE A 258 -11.81 -17.05 -5.20
CA PHE A 258 -11.43 -16.59 -6.52
C PHE A 258 -10.48 -17.61 -7.17
N ASN A 259 -10.25 -17.44 -8.48
CA ASN A 259 -9.27 -18.23 -9.21
C ASN A 259 -7.89 -18.18 -8.56
N GLY A 260 -7.11 -19.24 -8.74
CA GLY A 260 -5.79 -19.34 -8.13
C GLY A 260 -5.83 -19.68 -6.64
N GLY A 261 -6.95 -20.13 -6.08
CA GLY A 261 -7.04 -20.64 -4.72
C GLY A 261 -7.11 -19.56 -3.63
N VAL A 262 -7.48 -18.33 -4.00
CA VAL A 262 -7.64 -17.22 -3.06
C VAL A 262 -9.01 -17.31 -2.40
N GLU A 263 -9.04 -17.28 -1.08
CA GLU A 263 -10.27 -17.34 -0.30
C GLU A 263 -10.69 -15.93 0.12
N VAL A 264 -11.97 -15.63 -0.02
CA VAL A 264 -12.54 -14.32 0.33
C VAL A 264 -13.50 -14.49 1.49
N TYR A 265 -13.33 -13.63 2.49
CA TYR A 265 -14.11 -13.62 3.72
C TYR A 265 -14.73 -12.24 3.96
N GLU A 266 -15.86 -12.23 4.65
CA GLU A 266 -16.45 -11.03 5.24
C GLU A 266 -15.95 -10.86 6.68
N LEU A 267 -15.59 -9.63 7.04
CA LEU A 267 -15.21 -9.25 8.40
C LEU A 267 -16.45 -9.16 9.31
N LEU A 268 -16.41 -9.83 10.46
CA LEU A 268 -17.50 -9.88 11.44
C LEU A 268 -17.08 -9.29 12.78
N ASN A 269 -18.07 -8.84 13.57
CA ASN A 269 -17.88 -8.33 14.93
C ASN A 269 -16.83 -7.21 15.02
N TYR A 270 -16.81 -6.34 14.02
CA TYR A 270 -15.92 -5.19 13.93
C TYR A 270 -16.72 -3.97 13.42
N PRO A 271 -16.40 -2.73 13.83
CA PRO A 271 -17.25 -1.56 13.53
C PRO A 271 -17.28 -1.18 12.04
N VAL A 272 -16.26 -1.57 11.27
CA VAL A 272 -16.24 -1.39 9.81
C VAL A 272 -16.53 -2.70 9.09
N ARG A 273 -17.21 -2.59 7.95
CA ARG A 273 -17.38 -3.68 6.98
C ARG A 273 -16.21 -3.72 6.01
N GLY A 274 -15.71 -4.92 5.75
CA GLY A 274 -14.59 -5.12 4.85
C GLY A 274 -14.48 -6.57 4.39
N LEU A 275 -13.73 -6.76 3.33
CA LEU A 275 -13.37 -8.07 2.79
C LEU A 275 -11.98 -8.45 3.28
N VAL A 276 -11.78 -9.73 3.56
CA VAL A 276 -10.48 -10.30 3.93
C VAL A 276 -10.09 -11.35 2.91
N PHE A 277 -8.84 -11.27 2.42
CA PHE A 277 -8.28 -12.13 1.40
C PHE A 277 -7.10 -12.91 1.98
N GLU A 278 -7.14 -14.23 1.79
CA GLU A 278 -6.14 -15.18 2.28
C GLU A 278 -5.92 -16.29 1.24
N GLY A 279 -4.87 -17.09 1.41
CA GLY A 279 -4.58 -18.21 0.52
C GLY A 279 -3.94 -17.79 -0.80
N GLY A 280 -4.32 -18.46 -1.89
CA GLY A 280 -3.66 -18.36 -3.18
C GLY A 280 -2.59 -19.45 -3.39
N ASN A 281 -2.45 -19.92 -4.62
CA ASN A 281 -1.40 -20.85 -5.03
C ASN A 281 -0.03 -20.16 -5.07
N SER A 282 -0.03 -18.85 -5.31
CA SER A 282 1.12 -17.96 -5.27
C SER A 282 0.78 -16.63 -4.60
N LEU A 283 1.81 -15.89 -4.16
CA LEU A 283 1.64 -14.52 -3.65
C LEU A 283 1.02 -13.60 -4.73
N LYS A 284 1.31 -13.90 -6.01
CA LYS A 284 0.77 -13.18 -7.16
C LYS A 284 -0.72 -13.39 -7.33
N ASP A 285 -1.24 -14.59 -7.07
CA ASP A 285 -2.69 -14.86 -7.15
C ASP A 285 -3.46 -14.03 -6.11
N LEU A 286 -2.95 -14.03 -4.86
CA LEU A 286 -3.49 -13.20 -3.79
C LEU A 286 -3.41 -11.71 -4.15
N SER A 287 -2.25 -11.25 -4.64
CA SER A 287 -2.06 -9.87 -5.08
C SER A 287 -3.04 -9.46 -6.17
N ASN A 288 -3.20 -10.29 -7.21
CA ASN A 288 -4.07 -9.98 -8.34
C ASN A 288 -5.54 -9.89 -7.91
N SER A 289 -5.99 -10.84 -7.07
CA SER A 289 -7.37 -10.85 -6.55
C SER A 289 -7.69 -9.58 -5.75
N VAL A 290 -6.76 -9.13 -4.91
CA VAL A 290 -6.90 -7.89 -4.15
C VAL A 290 -6.79 -6.67 -5.06
N ALA A 291 -5.87 -6.67 -6.03
CA ALA A 291 -5.70 -5.58 -6.98
C ALA A 291 -6.96 -5.38 -7.84
N ASP A 292 -7.54 -6.46 -8.37
CA ASP A 292 -8.78 -6.43 -9.15
C ASP A 292 -9.94 -5.86 -8.31
N THR A 293 -10.03 -6.26 -7.03
CA THR A 293 -11.00 -5.68 -6.08
C THR A 293 -10.78 -4.17 -5.88
N CYS A 294 -9.54 -3.75 -5.67
CA CYS A 294 -9.20 -2.34 -5.48
C CYS A 294 -9.46 -1.51 -6.75
N ILE A 295 -9.16 -2.07 -7.93
CA ILE A 295 -9.41 -1.46 -9.23
C ILE A 295 -10.91 -1.26 -9.44
N CYS A 296 -11.72 -2.27 -9.10
CA CYS A 296 -13.17 -2.14 -9.14
C CYS A 296 -13.67 -0.99 -8.24
N LEU A 297 -13.20 -0.91 -6.99
CA LEU A 297 -13.60 0.15 -6.06
C LEU A 297 -13.23 1.56 -6.55
N GLN A 298 -11.99 1.77 -7.00
CA GLN A 298 -11.54 3.08 -7.48
C GLN A 298 -12.23 3.51 -8.79
N ASP A 299 -12.54 2.56 -9.69
CA ASP A 299 -13.24 2.85 -10.96
C ASP A 299 -14.71 3.20 -10.71
N HIS A 300 -15.30 2.69 -9.63
CA HIS A 300 -16.65 3.07 -9.15
C HIS A 300 -16.63 4.26 -8.17
N ASN A 301 -15.49 4.94 -8.01
CA ASN A 301 -15.32 6.08 -7.11
C ASN A 301 -15.69 5.79 -5.63
N ILE A 302 -15.43 4.57 -5.16
CA ILE A 302 -15.66 4.17 -3.77
C ILE A 302 -14.34 4.30 -3.01
N PRO A 303 -14.23 5.18 -2.00
CA PRO A 303 -13.03 5.29 -1.19
C PRO A 303 -12.81 4.02 -0.35
N TYR A 304 -11.55 3.62 -0.21
CA TYR A 304 -11.15 2.42 0.52
C TYR A 304 -9.74 2.52 1.12
N ASN A 305 -9.51 1.67 2.12
CA ASN A 305 -8.22 1.41 2.73
C ASN A 305 -7.83 -0.06 2.52
N VAL A 306 -6.53 -0.33 2.47
CA VAL A 306 -6.00 -1.70 2.43
C VAL A 306 -4.99 -1.89 3.54
N LEU A 307 -5.18 -2.90 4.38
CA LEU A 307 -4.19 -3.34 5.36
C LEU A 307 -3.61 -4.67 4.90
N ILE A 308 -2.29 -4.72 4.73
CA ILE A 308 -1.52 -5.93 4.49
C ILE A 308 -0.92 -6.35 5.84
N SER A 309 -1.30 -7.54 6.30
CA SER A 309 -0.92 -8.10 7.59
C SER A 309 -0.32 -9.49 7.44
N GLU A 310 0.16 -10.06 8.55
CA GLU A 310 0.68 -11.43 8.66
C GLU A 310 1.75 -11.73 7.61
N SER A 311 2.69 -10.79 7.43
CA SER A 311 3.77 -10.86 6.43
C SER A 311 3.26 -11.07 5.00
N GLY A 312 2.15 -10.41 4.64
CA GLY A 312 1.59 -10.45 3.30
C GLY A 312 0.60 -11.60 3.06
N LYS A 313 0.31 -12.42 4.06
CA LYS A 313 -0.58 -13.59 3.92
C LYS A 313 -2.06 -13.27 4.08
N ARG A 314 -2.37 -12.14 4.73
CA ARG A 314 -3.73 -11.74 5.05
C ARG A 314 -3.92 -10.27 4.73
N ILE A 315 -4.91 -9.97 3.89
CA ILE A 315 -5.13 -8.62 3.38
C ILE A 315 -6.57 -8.20 3.60
N PHE A 316 -6.77 -7.02 4.17
CA PHE A 316 -8.08 -6.44 4.44
C PHE A 316 -8.33 -5.31 3.45
N VAL A 317 -9.46 -5.35 2.75
CA VAL A 317 -9.93 -4.26 1.89
C VAL A 317 -11.20 -3.68 2.50
N ILE A 318 -11.14 -2.40 2.86
CA ILE A 318 -12.14 -1.75 3.70
C ILE A 318 -12.67 -0.53 2.98
N PRO A 319 -13.81 -0.64 2.27
CA PRO A 319 -14.48 0.52 1.70
C PRO A 319 -15.04 1.41 2.83
N GLN A 320 -14.94 2.72 2.66
CA GLN A 320 -15.39 3.70 3.66
C GLN A 320 -16.07 4.92 3.01
N CYS A 321 -16.85 5.66 3.82
CA CYS A 321 -17.59 6.83 3.37
C CYS A 321 -17.46 8.06 4.29
N TYR A 322 -16.46 8.08 5.18
CA TYR A 322 -16.39 9.12 6.21
C TYR A 322 -16.20 10.53 5.63
N ALA A 323 -15.30 10.70 4.66
CA ALA A 323 -15.07 12.02 4.05
C ALA A 323 -16.31 12.55 3.30
N GLU A 324 -17.07 11.67 2.66
CA GLU A 324 -18.35 11.99 2.02
C GLU A 324 -19.38 12.44 3.08
N LYS A 325 -19.56 11.66 4.15
CA LYS A 325 -20.44 12.04 5.27
C LYS A 325 -20.05 13.37 5.91
N GLN A 326 -18.75 13.66 6.04
CA GLN A 326 -18.26 14.94 6.53
C GLN A 326 -18.69 16.08 5.60
N ALA A 327 -18.54 15.90 4.28
CA ALA A 327 -18.94 16.90 3.28
C ALA A 327 -20.47 17.13 3.25
N LEU A 328 -21.25 16.08 3.51
CA LEU A 328 -22.72 16.15 3.61
C LEU A 328 -23.22 16.68 4.96
N GLY A 329 -22.34 16.88 5.94
CA GLY A 329 -22.72 17.34 7.28
C GLY A 329 -23.43 16.27 8.13
N GLU A 330 -23.26 14.99 7.79
CA GLU A 330 -23.89 13.86 8.46
C GLU A 330 -23.12 13.38 9.69
N VAL A 331 -21.85 13.81 9.84
CA VAL A 331 -21.02 13.46 10.99
C VAL A 331 -21.30 14.39 12.17
N SER A 332 -21.52 13.81 13.34
CA SER A 332 -21.81 14.59 14.56
C SER A 332 -20.65 15.51 14.95
N ALA A 333 -20.98 16.68 15.51
CA ALA A 333 -19.99 17.67 15.96
C ALA A 333 -18.99 17.10 16.99
N GLU A 334 -19.44 16.18 17.84
CA GLU A 334 -18.60 15.47 18.81
C GLU A 334 -17.48 14.68 18.12
N LEU A 335 -17.79 13.95 17.05
CA LEU A 335 -16.79 13.18 16.30
C LEU A 335 -15.86 14.08 15.49
N LEU A 336 -16.39 15.16 14.91
CA LEU A 336 -15.58 16.17 14.21
C LEU A 336 -14.56 16.84 15.15
N ASP A 337 -14.94 17.09 16.40
CA ASP A 337 -14.09 17.72 17.42
C ASP A 337 -12.89 16.85 17.83
N THR A 338 -13.01 15.51 17.73
CA THR A 338 -11.85 14.60 17.92
C THR A 338 -10.75 14.85 16.89
N GLN A 339 -11.11 15.42 15.73
CA GLN A 339 -10.25 15.64 14.59
C GLN A 339 -9.57 14.36 14.07
N VAL A 340 -10.03 13.16 14.46
CA VAL A 340 -9.46 11.91 13.97
C VAL A 340 -9.82 11.77 12.49
N ASN A 341 -8.80 11.49 11.68
CA ASN A 341 -8.95 11.16 10.28
C ASN A 341 -8.78 9.65 10.17
N PRO A 342 -9.85 8.87 10.00
CA PRO A 342 -9.81 7.42 10.05
C PRO A 342 -9.20 6.87 8.75
N ALA A 343 -7.87 6.85 8.70
CA ALA A 343 -7.11 6.20 7.65
C ALA A 343 -6.96 4.71 7.99
N VAL A 344 -6.15 3.99 7.22
CA VAL A 344 -5.91 2.56 7.39
C VAL A 344 -5.53 2.18 8.82
N TRP A 345 -4.73 3.00 9.51
CA TRP A 345 -4.26 2.68 10.86
C TRP A 345 -5.37 2.74 11.89
N GLU A 346 -6.16 3.82 11.89
CA GLU A 346 -7.28 4.00 12.82
C GLU A 346 -8.40 3.00 12.53
N ILE A 347 -8.74 2.80 11.26
CA ILE A 347 -9.75 1.82 10.84
C ILE A 347 -9.37 0.40 11.25
N SER A 348 -8.07 0.09 11.27
CA SER A 348 -7.60 -1.22 11.70
C SER A 348 -7.50 -1.35 13.23
N GLY A 349 -7.74 -0.26 13.96
CA GLY A 349 -7.84 -0.22 15.42
C GLY A 349 -6.62 0.36 16.15
N HIS A 350 -5.68 0.98 15.42
CA HIS A 350 -4.65 1.84 16.00
C HIS A 350 -5.11 3.31 15.96
N MET A 351 -5.75 3.75 17.03
CA MET A 351 -6.34 5.07 17.19
C MET A 351 -5.25 6.11 17.48
N VAL A 352 -4.84 6.85 16.45
CA VAL A 352 -3.88 7.96 16.57
C VAL A 352 -4.62 9.24 16.99
N LEU A 353 -4.58 9.53 18.28
CA LEU A 353 -5.28 10.64 18.92
C LEU A 353 -4.41 11.90 18.97
N LYS A 354 -5.06 13.06 18.84
CA LYS A 354 -4.36 14.35 18.70
C LYS A 354 -4.35 15.16 19.99
N ARG A 355 -5.28 14.90 20.90
CA ARG A 355 -5.47 15.66 22.15
C ARG A 355 -5.31 14.74 23.35
N LYS A 356 -4.67 15.26 24.40
CA LYS A 356 -4.49 14.54 25.67
C LYS A 356 -5.83 14.09 26.26
N GLU A 357 -6.86 14.93 26.19
CA GLU A 357 -8.21 14.62 26.69
C GLU A 357 -8.84 13.41 25.99
N ASP A 358 -8.70 13.29 24.67
CA ASP A 358 -9.21 12.15 23.91
C ASP A 358 -8.45 10.88 24.27
N TYR A 359 -7.13 10.98 24.48
CA TYR A 359 -6.28 9.86 24.86
C TYR A 359 -6.58 9.36 26.28
N GLU A 360 -6.69 10.26 27.25
CA GLU A 360 -7.02 9.91 28.62
C GLU A 360 -8.41 9.30 28.71
N GLY A 361 -9.38 9.90 28.02
CA GLY A 361 -10.76 9.43 27.94
C GLY A 361 -11.03 8.36 26.88
N ALA A 362 -10.00 7.75 26.27
CA ALA A 362 -10.17 6.74 25.23
C ALA A 362 -10.83 5.47 25.78
N SER A 363 -11.87 5.00 25.08
CA SER A 363 -12.59 3.77 25.42
C SER A 363 -12.98 3.00 24.14
N GLU A 364 -13.30 1.72 24.26
CA GLU A 364 -13.70 0.91 23.10
C GLU A 364 -15.00 1.44 22.49
N GLU A 365 -15.94 1.93 23.31
CA GLU A 365 -17.20 2.48 22.84
C GLU A 365 -16.98 3.72 21.97
N LYS A 366 -16.04 4.59 22.35
CA LYS A 366 -15.69 5.78 21.55
C LYS A 366 -15.02 5.40 20.24
N ALA A 367 -14.06 4.47 20.28
CA ALA A 367 -13.40 3.96 19.07
C ALA A 367 -14.42 3.30 18.12
N TRP A 368 -15.28 2.44 18.67
CA TRP A 368 -16.35 1.77 17.94
C TRP A 368 -17.30 2.77 17.29
N ARG A 369 -17.77 3.76 18.06
CA ARG A 369 -18.69 4.79 17.55
C ARG A 369 -18.08 5.59 16.40
N LEU A 370 -16.81 5.98 16.51
CA LEU A 370 -16.12 6.67 15.42
C LEU A 370 -16.04 5.77 14.19
N LEU A 371 -15.54 4.54 14.33
CA LEU A 371 -15.33 3.64 13.21
C LEU A 371 -16.64 3.16 12.55
N ALA A 372 -17.72 3.05 13.32
CA ALA A 372 -19.05 2.76 12.79
C ALA A 372 -19.55 3.86 11.84
N GLU A 373 -19.18 5.13 12.07
CA GLU A 373 -19.48 6.22 11.14
C GLU A 373 -18.67 6.14 9.85
N VAL A 374 -17.49 5.52 9.89
CA VAL A 374 -16.61 5.35 8.73
C VAL A 374 -17.14 4.28 7.79
N SER A 375 -17.71 3.22 8.37
CA SER A 375 -18.24 2.07 7.65
C SER A 375 -19.33 2.46 6.65
N LEU A 376 -19.36 1.75 5.53
CA LEU A 376 -20.56 1.67 4.72
C LEU A 376 -21.73 1.07 5.53
N SER A 377 -22.95 1.45 5.16
CA SER A 377 -24.15 0.75 5.61
C SER A 377 -24.14 -0.70 5.10
N GLU A 378 -24.89 -1.58 5.75
CA GLU A 378 -24.97 -2.99 5.34
C GLU A 378 -25.48 -3.15 3.90
N ALA A 379 -26.55 -2.44 3.54
CA ALA A 379 -27.09 -2.47 2.18
C ALA A 379 -26.07 -1.98 1.14
N ARG A 380 -25.36 -0.88 1.42
CA ARG A 380 -24.33 -0.37 0.51
C ARG A 380 -23.13 -1.31 0.41
N PHE A 381 -22.72 -1.92 1.51
CA PHE A 381 -21.64 -2.90 1.50
C PHE A 381 -21.99 -4.15 0.67
N GLN A 382 -23.23 -4.64 0.77
CA GLN A 382 -23.72 -5.75 -0.06
C GLN A 382 -23.74 -5.40 -1.55
N GLU A 383 -24.18 -4.18 -1.89
CA GLU A 383 -24.15 -3.67 -3.26
C GLU A 383 -22.72 -3.61 -3.81
N VAL A 384 -21.80 -3.00 -3.05
CA VAL A 384 -20.39 -2.90 -3.43
C VAL A 384 -19.75 -4.28 -3.60
N THR A 385 -20.05 -5.22 -2.69
CA THR A 385 -19.55 -6.60 -2.77
C THR A 385 -20.07 -7.31 -4.02
N ALA A 386 -21.34 -7.10 -4.38
CA ALA A 386 -21.91 -7.66 -5.61
C ALA A 386 -21.21 -7.12 -6.87
N ILE A 387 -20.96 -5.80 -6.93
CA ILE A 387 -20.25 -5.15 -8.05
C ILE A 387 -18.82 -5.70 -8.18
N ILE A 388 -18.11 -5.89 -7.06
CA ILE A 388 -16.77 -6.49 -7.05
C ILE A 388 -16.82 -7.89 -7.66
N PHE A 389 -17.73 -8.75 -7.20
CA PHE A 389 -17.81 -10.13 -7.66
C PHE A 389 -18.25 -10.27 -9.12
N GLU A 390 -19.17 -9.42 -9.59
CA GLU A 390 -19.54 -9.35 -11.00
C GLU A 390 -18.34 -8.95 -11.87
N THR A 391 -17.63 -7.88 -11.48
CA THR A 391 -16.47 -7.37 -12.23
C THR A 391 -15.34 -8.39 -12.31
N VAL A 392 -14.97 -9.01 -11.19
CA VAL A 392 -13.90 -10.01 -11.12
C VAL A 392 -14.28 -11.26 -11.92
N SER A 393 -15.56 -11.68 -11.87
CA SER A 393 -16.04 -12.83 -12.65
C SER A 393 -16.00 -12.55 -14.16
N CYS A 394 -16.42 -11.37 -14.60
CA CYS A 394 -16.35 -10.97 -16.01
C CYS A 394 -14.91 -10.93 -16.52
N ALA A 395 -13.99 -10.34 -15.74
CA ALA A 395 -12.57 -10.27 -16.10
C ALA A 395 -11.93 -11.67 -16.23
N ALA A 396 -12.34 -12.63 -15.39
CA ALA A 396 -11.89 -14.01 -15.49
C ALA A 396 -12.34 -14.67 -16.80
N VAL A 397 -13.60 -14.48 -17.20
CA VAL A 397 -14.14 -15.00 -18.46
C VAL A 397 -13.43 -14.40 -19.66
N GLU A 398 -13.17 -13.09 -19.65
CA GLU A 398 -12.45 -12.41 -20.72
C GLU A 398 -11.01 -12.91 -20.88
N LYS A 399 -10.30 -13.15 -19.77
CA LYS A 399 -8.94 -13.73 -19.78
C LYS A 399 -8.95 -15.14 -20.39
N MET A 400 -9.88 -16.00 -19.98
CA MET A 400 -10.01 -17.35 -20.55
C MET A 400 -10.28 -17.31 -22.07
N LEU A 401 -11.15 -16.40 -22.53
CA LEU A 401 -11.44 -16.23 -23.96
C LEU A 401 -10.25 -15.66 -24.75
N GLN A 402 -9.34 -14.94 -24.12
CA GLN A 402 -8.11 -14.43 -24.75
C GLN A 402 -7.03 -15.50 -24.82
N GLU A 403 -6.88 -16.32 -23.77
CA GLU A 403 -5.98 -17.48 -23.74
C GLU A 403 -6.41 -18.54 -24.77
N ASP A 404 -7.71 -18.86 -24.86
CA ASP A 404 -8.25 -19.78 -25.87
C ASP A 404 -8.01 -19.29 -27.31
N LYS A 405 -7.98 -17.97 -27.53
CA LYS A 405 -7.67 -17.38 -28.84
C LYS A 405 -6.18 -17.44 -29.16
N GLN A 406 -5.30 -17.27 -28.17
CA GLN A 406 -3.86 -17.41 -28.35
C GLN A 406 -3.47 -18.87 -28.62
N ASP A 407 -4.10 -19.82 -27.92
CA ASP A 407 -3.90 -21.26 -28.17
C ASP A 407 -4.49 -21.70 -29.53
N ALA A 408 -5.62 -21.13 -29.96
CA ALA A 408 -6.18 -21.40 -31.29
C ALA A 408 -5.31 -20.86 -32.43
N ASP A 409 -4.65 -19.72 -32.24
CA ASP A 409 -3.72 -19.14 -33.22
C ASP A 409 -2.37 -19.89 -33.27
N GLU A 410 -1.90 -20.51 -32.16
CA GLU A 410 -0.73 -21.40 -32.16
C GLU A 410 -1.01 -22.77 -32.79
N VAL A 411 -2.23 -23.32 -32.64
CA VAL A 411 -2.63 -24.59 -33.28
C VAL A 411 -2.90 -24.41 -34.79
N GLY A 412 -3.11 -23.18 -35.27
CA GLY A 412 -3.36 -22.84 -36.67
C GLY A 412 -2.14 -22.91 -37.62
N ILE A 413 -0.91 -23.04 -37.11
CA ILE A 413 0.32 -22.98 -37.94
C ILE A 413 0.89 -24.38 -38.29
N ASN A 414 0.36 -25.47 -37.75
CA ASN A 414 0.96 -26.80 -37.93
C ASN A 414 0.06 -27.88 -38.55
N ASN A 415 -0.67 -27.54 -39.62
CA ASN A 415 -1.23 -28.56 -40.53
C ASN A 415 -1.25 -28.08 -41.99
N GLY A 416 -0.11 -28.21 -42.66
CA GLY A 416 0.04 -28.10 -44.10
C GLY A 416 0.70 -29.35 -44.69
N LEU A 417 -0.02 -30.48 -44.65
CA LEU A 417 0.40 -31.68 -45.36
C LEU A 417 0.39 -31.42 -46.87
N ARG A 418 1.52 -31.71 -47.51
CA ARG A 418 1.70 -31.77 -48.97
C ARG A 418 0.62 -32.64 -49.61
N ALA A 419 -0.21 -32.04 -50.46
CA ALA A 419 -0.92 -32.74 -51.52
C ALA A 419 -0.73 -31.94 -52.82
N GLY A 420 0.14 -32.43 -53.70
CA GLY A 420 0.31 -31.88 -55.04
C GLY A 420 -0.86 -32.32 -55.92
N ILE A 421 -1.48 -31.38 -56.63
CA ILE A 421 -2.32 -31.70 -57.79
C ILE A 421 -1.98 -30.75 -58.94
N VAL A 422 -1.63 -31.42 -60.03
CA VAL A 422 -1.28 -30.94 -61.37
C VAL A 422 -2.51 -30.39 -62.09
N SER A 423 -2.31 -29.34 -62.88
CA SER A 423 -3.33 -28.80 -63.79
C SER A 423 -3.72 -29.80 -64.89
N GLY A 424 -5.01 -30.09 -65.03
CA GLY A 424 -5.53 -30.94 -66.11
C GLY A 424 -7.00 -30.62 -66.41
N LYS A 425 -7.29 -30.44 -67.70
CA LYS A 425 -8.53 -29.95 -68.32
C LYS A 425 -9.73 -30.92 -68.23
N GLN A 426 -10.93 -30.32 -68.24
CA GLN A 426 -12.20 -30.71 -68.93
C GLN A 426 -12.62 -32.19 -68.96
N GLU A 427 -13.79 -32.53 -68.41
CA GLU A 427 -15.04 -32.75 -69.16
C GLU A 427 -16.20 -33.15 -68.23
N CYS A 428 -17.41 -32.69 -68.60
CA CYS A 428 -18.70 -33.09 -68.05
C CYS A 428 -18.96 -34.59 -68.24
N LEU A 429 -19.70 -35.21 -67.31
CA LEU A 429 -20.93 -35.95 -67.61
C LEU A 429 -21.69 -36.32 -66.33
N VAL A 430 -23.01 -36.23 -66.46
CA VAL A 430 -24.07 -36.44 -65.47
C VAL A 430 -24.51 -37.91 -65.46
N GLN A 431 -25.23 -38.30 -64.40
CA GLN A 431 -26.11 -39.48 -64.19
C GLN A 431 -25.46 -40.61 -63.38
N HIS A 432 -26.08 -41.17 -62.34
CA HIS A 432 -27.46 -41.14 -61.84
C HIS A 432 -27.48 -41.25 -60.31
#